data_AF-A0A658ZT79-F1
#
_entry.id   AF-A0A658ZT79-F1
#
_cell.length_a   1.000
_cell.length_b   1.000
_cell.length_c   1.000
_cell.angle_alpha   90.00
_cell.angle_beta   90.00
_cell.angle_gamma   90.00
#
_symmetry.space_group_name_H-M   'P 1'
#
loop_
_entity.id
_entity.type
_entity.pdbx_description
1 polymer ?
#
loop_
_entity_poly.entity_id
_entity_poly.type
_entity_poly.pdbx_seq_one_letter_code
_entity_poly.pdbx_strand_id
1 'polypeptide(L)'
;MADIQQMAPVMSDADREVARTLRREKVSRVVRYVVLIFVGLLMLYPLAWMFSASFKPNHEIFTTLGLWPAHATWDGFINGWKTGTEYHFGHYMLNTFKYVIPKVVLTIISSTIVAYGFARFEIPWKKFWFATLITTMLLPSTVLLIPQYLMFREMGMLNSYLPLYLPLAFATQGFFVFMLIQFLRGVPRDMEEAAQIDGCNSIQVLWYVVVPILKPAIISVALFQFMWSMNDFIGPLIYV
;
A
#
# COMPACT_ATOMS: atom_id res chain seq x y z
N MET A 1 -54.05 -29.04 50.54
CA MET A 1 -53.43 -27.81 50.00
C MET A 1 -51.98 -27.83 50.46
N ALA A 2 -51.11 -28.67 49.92
CA ALA A 2 -50.68 -28.70 48.51
C ALA A 2 -50.31 -27.30 48.01
N ASP A 3 -49.00 -27.08 48.03
CA ASP A 3 -48.20 -26.67 46.87
C ASP A 3 -47.67 -25.23 46.77
N ILE A 4 -46.38 -25.18 46.46
CA ILE A 4 -45.62 -24.09 45.82
C ILE A 4 -45.28 -22.89 46.72
N GLN A 5 -44.43 -23.12 47.73
CA GLN A 5 -43.61 -22.04 48.29
C GLN A 5 -42.18 -22.15 47.71
N GLN A 6 -42.04 -21.54 46.53
CA GLN A 6 -40.82 -20.92 45.99
C GLN A 6 -39.47 -21.61 46.32
N MET A 7 -39.15 -22.69 45.61
CA MET A 7 -37.74 -23.01 45.33
C MET A 7 -37.22 -21.94 44.36
N ALA A 8 -36.49 -20.96 44.88
CA ALA A 8 -35.62 -20.14 44.05
C ALA A 8 -34.70 -21.10 43.28
N PRO A 9 -34.52 -20.96 41.95
CA PRO A 9 -33.65 -21.85 41.20
C PRO A 9 -32.24 -21.69 41.77
N VAL A 10 -31.76 -22.72 42.46
CA VAL A 10 -30.36 -22.80 42.88
C VAL A 10 -29.56 -22.88 41.59
N MET A 11 -29.01 -21.74 41.15
CA MET A 11 -28.11 -21.68 40.01
C MET A 11 -27.06 -22.78 40.18
N SER A 12 -26.99 -23.66 39.19
CA SER A 12 -25.98 -24.72 39.16
C SER A 12 -24.59 -24.07 39.19
N ASP A 13 -23.59 -24.75 39.74
CA ASP A 13 -22.21 -24.25 39.67
C ASP A 13 -21.76 -24.04 38.22
N ALA A 14 -22.34 -24.78 37.27
CA ALA A 14 -22.20 -24.56 35.83
C ALA A 14 -22.73 -23.18 35.38
N ASP A 15 -23.90 -22.75 35.87
CA ASP A 15 -24.48 -21.44 35.53
C ASP A 15 -23.61 -20.29 36.08
N ARG A 16 -22.99 -20.50 37.26
CA ARG A 16 -22.05 -19.54 37.86
C ARG A 16 -20.76 -19.42 37.06
N GLU A 17 -20.25 -20.54 36.55
CA GLU A 17 -19.06 -20.56 35.71
C GLU A 17 -19.33 -19.89 34.35
N VAL A 18 -20.47 -20.18 33.71
CA VAL A 18 -20.92 -19.51 32.48
C VAL A 18 -21.10 -18.00 32.70
N ALA A 19 -21.69 -17.57 33.81
CA ALA A 19 -21.83 -16.15 34.12
C ALA A 19 -20.46 -15.45 34.29
N ARG A 20 -19.48 -16.14 34.87
CA ARG A 20 -18.11 -15.62 35.04
C ARG A 20 -17.36 -15.50 33.71
N THR A 21 -17.46 -16.50 32.83
CA THR A 21 -16.84 -16.44 31.50
C THR A 21 -17.45 -15.32 30.66
N LEU A 22 -18.77 -15.21 30.61
CA LEU A 22 -19.47 -14.14 29.90
C LEU A 22 -19.13 -12.74 30.46
N ARG A 23 -19.00 -12.59 31.79
CA ARG A 23 -18.56 -11.32 32.41
C ARG A 23 -17.12 -10.99 32.03
N ARG A 24 -16.21 -11.97 32.06
CA ARG A 24 -14.81 -11.80 31.66
C ARG A 24 -14.70 -11.40 30.18
N GLU A 25 -15.49 -12.01 29.31
CA GLU A 25 -15.56 -11.65 27.89
C GLU A 25 -16.10 -10.24 27.67
N LYS A 26 -17.17 -9.85 28.37
CA LYS A 26 -17.72 -8.48 28.32
C LYS A 26 -16.68 -7.45 28.79
N VAL A 27 -16.02 -7.68 29.92
CA VAL A 27 -14.98 -6.79 30.43
C VAL A 27 -13.80 -6.72 29.46
N SER A 28 -13.33 -7.86 28.94
CA SER A 28 -12.26 -7.90 27.94
C SER A 28 -12.62 -7.11 26.69
N ARG A 29 -13.86 -7.26 26.21
CA ARG A 29 -14.39 -6.51 25.06
C ARG A 29 -14.42 -5.01 25.33
N VAL A 30 -14.93 -4.58 26.47
CA VAL A 30 -14.97 -3.16 26.87
C VAL A 30 -13.56 -2.58 26.94
N VAL A 31 -12.62 -3.27 27.61
CA VAL A 31 -11.22 -2.83 27.69
C VAL A 31 -10.60 -2.71 26.30
N ARG A 32 -10.80 -3.70 25.42
CA ARG A 32 -10.31 -3.64 24.03
C ARG A 32 -10.88 -2.42 23.28
N TYR A 33 -12.18 -2.18 23.34
CA TYR A 33 -12.78 -1.02 22.67
C TYR A 33 -12.31 0.31 23.25
N VAL A 34 -12.18 0.43 24.58
CA VAL A 34 -11.66 1.65 25.21
C VAL A 34 -10.23 1.94 24.75
N VAL A 35 -9.37 0.91 24.75
CA VAL A 35 -7.98 1.05 24.26
C VAL A 35 -7.96 1.42 22.78
N LEU A 36 -8.76 0.75 21.94
CA LEU A 36 -8.82 1.05 20.51
C LEU A 36 -9.32 2.47 20.23
N ILE A 37 -10.35 2.93 20.95
CA ILE A 37 -10.86 4.30 20.82
C ILE A 37 -9.82 5.31 21.27
N PHE A 38 -9.18 5.09 22.42
CA PHE A 38 -8.16 5.99 22.94
C PHE A 38 -6.96 6.11 21.98
N VAL A 39 -6.41 4.98 21.53
CA VAL A 39 -5.30 4.95 20.56
C VAL A 39 -5.74 5.58 19.23
N GLY A 40 -6.97 5.31 18.78
CA GLY A 40 -7.55 5.92 17.59
C GLY A 40 -7.61 7.45 17.69
N LEU A 41 -8.12 7.99 18.81
CA LEU A 41 -8.16 9.44 19.04
C LEU A 41 -6.76 10.06 19.10
N LEU A 42 -5.81 9.38 19.75
CA LEU A 42 -4.42 9.81 19.81
C LEU A 42 -3.79 9.88 18.40
N MET A 43 -4.06 8.89 17.54
CA MET A 43 -3.61 8.88 16.14
C MET A 43 -4.30 9.94 15.28
N LEU A 44 -5.57 10.27 15.56
CA LEU A 44 -6.32 11.31 14.84
C LEU A 44 -5.90 12.74 15.24
N TYR A 45 -5.29 12.93 16.42
CA TYR A 45 -4.92 14.26 16.90
C TYR A 45 -3.97 15.02 15.94
N PRO A 46 -2.85 14.45 15.45
CA PRO A 46 -2.00 15.13 14.46
C PRO A 46 -2.73 15.48 13.17
N LEU A 47 -3.65 14.63 12.70
CA LEU A 47 -4.47 14.90 11.50
C LEU A 47 -5.43 16.07 11.74
N ALA A 48 -6.11 16.09 12.89
CA ALA A 48 -6.97 17.19 13.28
C ALA A 48 -6.19 18.51 13.42
N TRP A 49 -4.98 18.43 13.97
CA TRP A 49 -4.07 19.57 14.06
C TRP A 49 -3.63 20.06 12.68
N MET A 50 -3.24 19.16 11.75
CA MET A 50 -2.87 19.53 10.38
C MET A 50 -4.03 20.19 9.64
N PHE A 51 -5.25 19.65 9.79
CA PHE A 51 -6.44 20.24 9.20
C PHE A 51 -6.69 21.65 9.73
N SER A 52 -6.62 21.86 11.03
CA SER A 52 -6.72 23.20 11.62
C SER A 52 -5.61 24.14 11.16
N ALA A 53 -4.37 23.66 11.16
CA ALA A 53 -3.20 24.44 10.76
C ALA A 53 -3.30 24.94 9.31
N SER A 54 -4.00 24.22 8.42
CA SER A 54 -4.26 24.68 7.04
C SER A 54 -5.06 25.98 6.94
N PHE A 55 -5.79 26.36 8.01
CA PHE A 55 -6.53 27.62 8.12
C PHE A 55 -5.83 28.68 8.97
N LYS A 56 -4.65 28.39 9.53
CA LYS A 56 -3.91 29.34 10.37
C LYS A 56 -3.00 30.22 9.53
N PRO A 57 -2.83 31.50 9.87
CA PRO A 57 -1.77 32.32 9.30
C PRO A 57 -0.40 31.83 9.81
N ASN A 58 0.66 32.01 9.02
CA ASN A 58 2.00 31.45 9.31
C ASN A 58 2.53 31.79 10.71
N HIS A 59 2.22 32.98 11.24
CA HIS A 59 2.67 33.39 12.57
C HIS A 59 1.95 32.64 13.71
N GLU A 60 0.69 32.22 13.53
CA GLU A 60 -0.06 31.43 14.52
C GLU A 60 0.41 29.97 14.59
N ILE A 61 0.90 29.41 13.48
CA ILE A 61 1.36 28.01 13.40
C ILE A 61 2.51 27.74 14.39
N PHE A 62 3.43 28.70 14.54
CA PHE A 62 4.61 28.55 15.40
C PHE A 62 4.46 29.13 16.81
N THR A 63 3.43 29.93 17.06
CA THR A 63 3.22 30.62 18.35
C THR A 63 2.09 30.04 19.17
N THR A 64 1.12 29.37 18.54
CA THR A 64 -0.11 28.91 19.20
C THR A 64 -0.25 27.40 19.17
N LEU A 65 -0.25 26.76 20.35
CA LEU A 65 -0.45 25.32 20.52
C LEU A 65 -1.93 24.89 20.42
N GLY A 66 -2.88 25.84 20.39
CA GLY A 66 -4.31 25.55 20.33
C GLY A 66 -4.73 24.85 19.03
N LEU A 67 -5.72 23.96 19.11
CA LEU A 67 -6.24 23.20 17.97
C LEU A 67 -7.17 24.01 17.07
N TRP A 68 -7.62 25.19 17.47
CA TRP A 68 -8.49 26.05 16.65
C TRP A 68 -7.74 27.33 16.26
N PRO A 69 -7.84 27.80 15.00
CA PRO A 69 -7.25 29.07 14.60
C PRO A 69 -7.93 30.23 15.34
N ALA A 70 -7.14 31.22 15.78
CA ALA A 70 -7.71 32.45 16.33
C ALA A 70 -8.22 33.33 15.17
N HIS A 71 -7.45 33.38 14.08
CA HIS A 71 -7.82 34.06 12.85
C HIS A 71 -7.80 33.09 11.67
N ALA A 72 -8.93 32.44 11.39
CA ALA A 72 -9.05 31.54 10.24
C ALA A 72 -8.88 32.31 8.92
N THR A 73 -8.00 31.83 8.05
CA THR A 73 -7.75 32.40 6.72
C THR A 73 -7.71 31.32 5.63
N TRP A 74 -8.06 31.71 4.41
CA TRP A 74 -7.93 30.90 3.19
C TRP A 74 -6.64 31.19 2.42
N ASP A 75 -5.82 32.12 2.91
CA ASP A 75 -4.60 32.57 2.22
C ASP A 75 -3.62 31.41 1.98
N GLY A 76 -3.55 30.44 2.89
CA GLY A 76 -2.74 29.23 2.71
C GLY A 76 -3.11 28.45 1.44
N PHE A 77 -4.41 28.32 1.15
CA PHE A 77 -4.90 27.66 -0.06
C PHE A 77 -4.67 28.50 -1.31
N ILE A 78 -4.93 29.81 -1.27
CA ILE A 78 -4.75 30.71 -2.42
C ILE A 78 -3.27 30.83 -2.79
N ASN A 79 -2.41 31.08 -1.80
CA ASN A 79 -0.97 31.20 -1.99
C ASN A 79 -0.34 29.85 -2.33
N GLY A 80 -0.81 28.77 -1.71
CA GLY A 80 -0.40 27.41 -2.06
C GLY A 80 -0.76 27.03 -3.50
N TRP A 81 -1.92 27.45 -3.99
CA TRP A 81 -2.34 27.21 -5.37
C TRP A 81 -1.54 28.02 -6.39
N LYS A 82 -1.31 29.31 -6.11
CA LYS A 82 -0.48 30.18 -6.96
C LYS A 82 0.99 29.75 -6.96
N THR A 83 1.44 29.19 -5.84
CA THR A 83 2.83 28.87 -5.52
C THR A 83 3.74 30.12 -5.48
N GLY A 84 4.99 29.95 -5.04
CA GLY A 84 6.02 30.99 -5.08
C GLY A 84 6.77 31.08 -6.41
N THR A 85 6.31 30.36 -7.44
CA THR A 85 6.94 30.29 -8.76
C THR A 85 5.97 30.76 -9.86
N GLU A 86 6.40 30.71 -11.12
CA GLU A 86 5.53 30.98 -12.27
C GLU A 86 4.43 29.92 -12.50
N TYR A 87 4.53 28.75 -11.85
CA TYR A 87 3.60 27.63 -12.04
C TYR A 87 2.58 27.50 -10.91
N HIS A 88 1.37 27.06 -11.23
CA HIS A 88 0.36 26.72 -10.22
C HIS A 88 0.56 25.31 -9.66
N PHE A 89 -0.02 25.03 -8.48
CA PHE A 89 0.03 23.71 -7.85
C PHE A 89 -0.46 22.58 -8.77
N GLY A 90 -1.48 22.84 -9.58
CA GLY A 90 -1.98 21.88 -10.58
C GLY A 90 -0.92 21.45 -11.60
N HIS A 91 0.02 22.34 -11.97
CA HIS A 91 1.12 21.99 -12.86
C HIS A 91 2.07 20.97 -12.21
N TYR A 92 2.43 21.16 -10.94
CA TYR A 92 3.24 20.21 -10.18
C TYR A 92 2.54 18.87 -9.99
N MET A 93 1.23 18.92 -9.73
CA MET A 93 0.41 17.71 -9.61
C MET A 93 0.38 16.93 -10.93
N LEU A 94 0.19 17.61 -12.07
CA LEU A 94 0.25 17.00 -13.39
C LEU A 94 1.63 16.40 -13.68
N ASN A 95 2.72 17.11 -13.36
CA ASN A 95 4.08 16.58 -13.53
C ASN A 95 4.31 15.33 -12.67
N THR A 96 3.77 15.31 -11.45
CA THR A 96 3.80 14.13 -10.59
C THR A 96 3.07 12.96 -11.24
N PHE A 97 1.82 13.16 -11.67
CA PHE A 97 1.05 12.10 -12.33
C PHE A 97 1.66 11.60 -13.64
N LYS A 98 2.35 12.48 -14.41
CA LYS A 98 3.05 12.10 -15.66
C LYS A 98 4.06 10.99 -15.46
N TYR A 99 4.73 10.90 -14.31
CA TYR A 99 5.67 9.80 -14.04
C TYR A 99 5.08 8.74 -13.10
N VAL A 100 4.22 9.11 -12.14
CA VAL A 100 3.61 8.15 -11.19
C VAL A 100 2.71 7.14 -11.90
N ILE A 101 1.87 7.57 -12.86
CA ILE A 101 0.94 6.67 -13.56
C ILE A 101 1.72 5.61 -14.36
N PRO A 102 2.70 5.97 -15.21
CA PRO A 102 3.56 4.99 -15.87
C PRO A 102 4.27 4.06 -14.88
N LYS A 103 4.78 4.58 -13.75
CA LYS A 103 5.42 3.74 -12.72
C LYS A 103 4.48 2.63 -12.24
N VAL A 104 3.24 2.97 -11.90
CA VAL A 104 2.24 2.01 -11.41
C VAL A 104 1.88 0.99 -12.48
N VAL A 105 1.56 1.44 -13.69
CA VAL A 105 1.15 0.57 -14.80
C VAL A 105 2.27 -0.41 -15.17
N LEU A 106 3.50 0.09 -15.36
CA LEU A 106 4.64 -0.74 -15.72
C LEU A 106 4.97 -1.75 -14.64
N THR A 107 4.89 -1.36 -13.37
CA THR A 107 5.12 -2.26 -12.24
C THR A 107 4.09 -3.38 -12.20
N ILE A 108 2.80 -3.09 -12.36
CA ILE A 108 1.75 -4.11 -12.36
C ILE A 108 1.97 -5.09 -13.50
N ILE A 109 2.17 -4.59 -14.73
CA ILE A 109 2.32 -5.44 -15.92
C ILE A 109 3.57 -6.32 -15.78
N SER A 110 4.73 -5.72 -15.50
CA SER A 110 6.00 -6.44 -15.45
C SER A 110 6.02 -7.46 -14.31
N SER A 111 5.56 -7.08 -13.11
CA SER A 111 5.56 -7.99 -11.96
C SER A 111 4.60 -9.15 -12.13
N THR A 112 3.44 -8.92 -12.75
CA THR A 112 2.45 -9.98 -13.02
C THR A 112 2.99 -11.00 -14.03
N ILE A 113 3.62 -10.54 -15.12
CA ILE A 113 4.22 -11.42 -16.13
C ILE A 113 5.34 -12.26 -15.52
N VAL A 114 6.25 -11.63 -14.79
CA VAL A 114 7.39 -12.34 -14.17
C VAL A 114 6.89 -13.31 -13.09
N ALA A 115 5.92 -12.92 -12.28
CA ALA A 115 5.34 -13.78 -11.26
C ALA A 115 4.64 -15.01 -11.86
N TYR A 116 3.90 -14.84 -12.97
CA TYR A 116 3.29 -15.95 -13.70
C TYR A 116 4.36 -16.92 -14.23
N GLY A 117 5.43 -16.38 -14.82
CA GLY A 117 6.63 -17.15 -15.23
C GLY A 117 7.17 -18.03 -14.10
N PHE A 118 7.46 -17.43 -12.94
CA PHE A 118 8.00 -18.15 -11.79
C PHE A 118 7.01 -19.12 -11.13
N ALA A 119 5.71 -18.83 -11.12
CA ALA A 119 4.73 -19.64 -10.41
C ALA A 119 4.25 -20.85 -11.24
N ARG A 120 4.13 -20.69 -12.56
CA ARG A 120 3.48 -21.69 -13.42
C ARG A 120 4.44 -22.45 -14.32
N PHE A 121 5.54 -21.85 -14.76
CA PHE A 121 6.48 -22.53 -15.66
C PHE A 121 7.64 -23.20 -14.92
N GLU A 122 8.10 -24.29 -15.49
CA GLU A 122 9.37 -24.91 -15.15
C GLU A 122 10.45 -24.31 -16.03
N ILE A 123 11.24 -23.42 -15.44
CA ILE A 123 12.36 -22.77 -16.10
C ILE A 123 13.68 -23.41 -15.65
N PRO A 124 14.67 -23.56 -16.55
CA PRO A 124 15.99 -24.01 -16.14
C PRO A 124 16.57 -23.04 -15.10
N TRP A 125 17.23 -23.58 -14.07
CA TRP A 125 17.81 -22.79 -12.98
C TRP A 125 16.80 -21.95 -12.17
N LYS A 126 15.53 -22.37 -12.12
CA LYS A 126 14.46 -21.67 -11.37
C LYS A 126 14.85 -21.25 -9.96
N LYS A 127 15.53 -22.13 -9.22
CA LYS A 127 16.00 -21.84 -7.85
C LYS A 127 17.03 -20.72 -7.81
N PHE A 128 17.96 -20.70 -8.77
CA PHE A 128 18.97 -19.64 -8.90
C PHE A 128 18.30 -18.30 -9.22
N TRP A 129 17.43 -18.23 -10.23
CA TRP A 129 16.73 -17.00 -10.59
C TRP A 129 15.82 -16.48 -9.48
N PHE A 130 15.18 -17.40 -8.75
CA PHE A 130 14.39 -17.04 -7.58
C PHE A 130 15.28 -16.48 -6.47
N ALA A 131 16.42 -17.11 -6.18
CA ALA A 131 17.39 -16.60 -5.21
C ALA A 131 17.93 -15.22 -5.60
N THR A 132 18.24 -14.98 -6.88
CA THR A 132 18.68 -13.65 -7.34
C THR A 132 17.62 -12.58 -7.10
N LEU A 133 16.34 -12.91 -7.34
CA LEU A 133 15.22 -12.01 -7.06
C LEU A 133 15.11 -11.67 -5.56
N ILE A 134 15.29 -12.66 -4.69
CA ILE A 134 15.32 -12.41 -3.23
C ILE A 134 16.49 -11.50 -2.87
N THR A 135 17.70 -11.81 -3.34
CA THR A 135 18.91 -11.05 -3.01
C THR A 135 18.84 -9.61 -3.49
N THR A 136 18.33 -9.36 -4.70
CA THR A 136 18.27 -8.00 -5.24
C THR A 136 17.25 -7.12 -4.50
N MET A 137 16.15 -7.68 -4.00
CA MET A 137 15.21 -6.88 -3.18
C MET A 137 15.72 -6.58 -1.77
N LEU A 138 16.77 -7.27 -1.29
CA LEU A 138 17.42 -6.97 -0.01
C LEU A 138 18.44 -5.83 -0.12
N LEU A 139 18.86 -5.47 -1.35
CA LEU A 139 19.80 -4.39 -1.56
C LEU A 139 19.14 -3.03 -1.27
N PRO A 140 19.76 -2.16 -0.46
CA PRO A 140 19.25 -0.81 -0.24
C PRO A 140 19.28 0.00 -1.54
N SER A 141 18.14 0.58 -1.92
CA SER A 141 18.02 1.41 -3.13
C SER A 141 18.97 2.61 -3.14
N THR A 142 19.30 3.14 -1.96
CA THR A 142 20.24 4.28 -1.79
C THR A 142 21.65 3.96 -2.30
N VAL A 143 22.10 2.71 -2.20
CA VAL A 143 23.45 2.31 -2.67
C VAL A 143 23.50 2.27 -4.20
N LEU A 144 22.37 1.98 -4.85
CA LEU A 144 22.26 1.90 -6.30
C LEU A 144 22.10 3.27 -6.97
N LEU A 145 21.80 4.32 -6.20
CA LEU A 145 21.47 5.66 -6.70
C LEU A 145 22.61 6.28 -7.53
N ILE A 146 23.84 6.29 -7.02
CA ILE A 146 24.99 6.87 -7.73
C ILE A 146 25.29 6.07 -9.02
N PRO A 147 25.45 4.73 -8.97
CA PRO A 147 25.67 3.94 -10.19
C PRO A 147 24.56 4.10 -11.24
N GLN A 148 23.29 4.09 -10.81
CA GLN A 148 22.17 4.27 -11.73
C GLN A 148 22.16 5.67 -12.36
N TYR A 149 22.49 6.71 -11.59
CA TYR A 149 22.65 8.06 -12.13
C TYR A 149 23.72 8.13 -13.21
N LEU A 150 24.91 7.60 -12.94
CA LEU A 150 26.01 7.58 -13.92
C LEU A 150 25.61 6.84 -15.20
N MET A 151 24.92 5.70 -15.06
CA MET A 151 24.41 4.91 -16.19
C MET A 151 23.43 5.74 -17.06
N PHE A 152 22.42 6.38 -16.47
CA PHE A 152 21.47 7.21 -17.23
C PHE A 152 22.10 8.48 -17.80
N ARG A 153 23.13 9.04 -17.14
CA ARG A 153 23.93 10.13 -17.66
C ARG A 153 24.68 9.73 -18.93
N GLU A 154 25.37 8.59 -18.89
CA GLU A 154 26.13 8.06 -20.03
C GLU A 154 25.23 7.69 -21.21
N MET A 155 24.00 7.23 -20.92
CA MET A 155 22.98 6.97 -21.94
C MET A 155 22.28 8.24 -22.45
N GLY A 156 22.59 9.43 -21.91
CA GLY A 156 21.97 10.69 -22.31
C GLY A 156 20.48 10.80 -21.97
N MET A 157 20.01 10.08 -20.93
CA MET A 157 18.58 9.99 -20.56
C MET A 157 18.19 10.91 -19.37
N LEU A 158 19.12 11.73 -18.89
CA LEU A 158 18.83 12.74 -17.84
C LEU A 158 17.96 13.89 -18.37
N ASN A 159 17.46 14.71 -17.46
CA ASN A 159 16.48 15.78 -17.73
C ASN A 159 15.19 15.22 -18.34
N SER A 160 14.81 14.00 -17.95
CA SER A 160 13.63 13.30 -18.45
C SER A 160 13.05 12.38 -17.39
N TYR A 161 11.78 11.98 -17.55
CA TYR A 161 11.14 11.02 -16.64
C TYR A 161 11.54 9.56 -16.90
N LEU A 162 12.27 9.25 -17.98
CA LEU A 162 12.60 7.87 -18.37
C LEU A 162 13.31 7.10 -17.25
N PRO A 163 14.36 7.64 -16.59
CA PRO A 163 15.05 6.96 -15.50
C PRO A 163 14.12 6.53 -14.36
N LEU A 164 13.01 7.25 -14.16
CA LEU A 164 12.10 7.01 -13.06
C LEU A 164 11.21 5.79 -13.27
N TYR A 165 10.78 5.49 -14.51
CA TYR A 165 9.82 4.41 -14.76
C TYR A 165 10.34 3.31 -15.70
N LEU A 166 11.35 3.58 -16.54
CA LEU A 166 11.89 2.58 -17.46
C LEU A 166 12.39 1.31 -16.75
N PRO A 167 13.13 1.37 -15.63
CA PRO A 167 13.56 0.17 -14.91
C PRO A 167 12.38 -0.72 -14.50
N LEU A 168 11.22 -0.13 -14.21
CA LEU A 168 10.05 -0.85 -13.72
C LEU A 168 9.43 -1.74 -14.80
N ALA A 169 9.66 -1.45 -16.09
CA ALA A 169 9.28 -2.33 -17.18
C ALA A 169 10.00 -3.69 -17.12
N PHE A 170 11.16 -3.74 -16.47
CA PHE A 170 11.99 -4.94 -16.28
C PHE A 170 11.77 -5.61 -14.92
N ALA A 171 10.64 -5.34 -14.26
CA ALA A 171 10.26 -5.94 -12.98
C ALA A 171 11.30 -5.77 -11.86
N THR A 172 11.98 -4.63 -11.83
CA THR A 172 13.00 -4.31 -10.81
C THR A 172 12.41 -4.18 -9.39
N GLN A 173 11.09 -4.05 -9.26
CA GLN A 173 10.39 -4.08 -7.98
C GLN A 173 10.20 -5.53 -7.49
N GLY A 174 11.31 -6.15 -7.06
CA GLY A 174 11.35 -7.56 -6.65
C GLY A 174 10.34 -7.93 -5.56
N PHE A 175 10.01 -7.00 -4.66
CA PHE A 175 8.98 -7.19 -3.63
C PHE A 175 7.60 -7.53 -4.23
N PHE A 176 7.14 -6.77 -5.24
CA PHE A 176 5.84 -7.02 -5.85
C PHE A 176 5.82 -8.31 -6.67
N VAL A 177 6.92 -8.62 -7.35
CA VAL A 177 7.08 -9.92 -8.03
C VAL A 177 6.97 -11.06 -7.02
N PHE A 178 7.69 -10.97 -5.90
CA PHE A 178 7.66 -11.97 -4.85
C PHE A 178 6.25 -12.11 -4.26
N MET A 179 5.59 -11.00 -3.94
CA MET A 179 4.23 -10.99 -3.40
C MET A 179 3.24 -11.70 -4.33
N LEU A 180 3.27 -11.40 -5.63
CA LEU A 180 2.41 -12.04 -6.62
C LEU A 180 2.76 -13.53 -6.80
N ILE A 181 4.03 -13.92 -6.73
CA ILE A 181 4.43 -15.34 -6.74
C ILE A 181 3.82 -16.07 -5.55
N GLN A 182 3.93 -15.52 -4.34
CA GLN A 182 3.40 -16.17 -3.13
C GLN A 182 1.88 -16.30 -3.19
N PHE A 183 1.20 -15.25 -3.66
CA PHE A 183 -0.24 -15.29 -3.85
C PHE A 183 -0.63 -16.38 -4.86
N LEU A 184 -0.02 -16.39 -6.05
CA LEU A 184 -0.37 -17.33 -7.12
C LEU A 184 -0.04 -18.79 -6.77
N ARG A 185 0.96 -19.05 -5.93
CA ARG A 185 1.25 -20.38 -5.40
C ARG A 185 0.17 -20.90 -4.45
N GLY A 186 -0.57 -20.02 -3.78
CA GLY A 186 -1.71 -20.39 -2.94
C GLY A 186 -2.98 -20.72 -3.72
N VAL A 187 -3.02 -20.44 -5.03
CA VAL A 187 -4.17 -20.69 -5.90
C VAL A 187 -4.04 -22.06 -6.58
N PRO A 188 -5.05 -22.95 -6.46
CA PRO A 188 -5.10 -24.23 -7.18
C PRO A 188 -4.94 -24.07 -8.69
N ARG A 189 -4.36 -25.07 -9.36
CA ARG A 189 -4.09 -25.02 -10.81
C ARG A 189 -5.26 -25.47 -11.68
N ASP A 190 -6.28 -26.08 -11.09
CA ASP A 190 -7.41 -26.70 -11.78
C ASP A 190 -8.10 -25.75 -12.78
N MET A 191 -8.23 -24.47 -12.44
CA MET A 191 -8.85 -23.45 -13.32
C MET A 191 -7.99 -23.16 -14.56
N GLU A 192 -6.67 -23.20 -14.42
CA GLU A 192 -5.73 -22.95 -15.52
C GLU A 192 -5.63 -24.17 -16.43
N GLU A 193 -5.68 -25.38 -15.85
CA GLU A 193 -5.70 -26.64 -16.60
C GLU A 193 -7.00 -26.80 -17.39
N ALA A 194 -8.15 -26.46 -16.80
CA ALA A 194 -9.44 -26.42 -17.50
C ALA A 194 -9.41 -25.47 -18.71
N ALA A 195 -8.88 -24.26 -18.53
CA ALA A 195 -8.75 -23.31 -19.64
C ALA A 195 -7.82 -23.81 -20.76
N GLN A 196 -6.77 -24.57 -20.43
CA GLN A 196 -5.89 -25.20 -21.43
C GLN A 196 -6.60 -26.32 -22.19
N ILE A 197 -7.45 -27.10 -21.52
CA ILE A 197 -8.30 -28.12 -22.17
C ILE A 197 -9.30 -27.44 -23.14
N ASP A 198 -9.80 -26.25 -22.80
CA ASP A 198 -10.65 -25.42 -23.67
C ASP A 198 -9.88 -24.74 -24.83
N GLY A 199 -8.57 -25.00 -24.96
CA GLY A 199 -7.73 -24.51 -26.05
C GLY A 199 -7.08 -23.15 -25.81
N CYS A 200 -7.12 -22.61 -24.58
CA CYS A 200 -6.41 -21.37 -24.27
C CYS A 200 -4.89 -21.57 -24.31
N ASN A 201 -4.17 -20.70 -25.01
CA ASN A 201 -2.72 -20.62 -24.92
C ASN A 201 -2.28 -19.95 -23.59
N SER A 202 -0.99 -20.03 -23.26
CA SER A 202 -0.47 -19.53 -21.98
C SER A 202 -0.71 -18.03 -21.72
N ILE A 203 -0.73 -17.19 -22.75
CA ILE A 203 -0.99 -15.74 -22.61
C ILE A 203 -2.48 -15.51 -22.38
N GLN A 204 -3.35 -16.27 -23.06
CA GLN A 204 -4.79 -16.24 -22.81
C GLN A 204 -5.11 -16.69 -21.38
N VAL A 205 -4.47 -17.76 -20.89
CA VAL A 205 -4.60 -18.20 -19.49
C VAL A 205 -4.17 -17.08 -18.52
N LEU A 206 -3.04 -16.40 -18.81
CA LEU A 206 -2.60 -15.25 -18.01
C LEU A 206 -3.69 -14.17 -17.94
N TRP A 207 -4.18 -13.72 -19.10
CA TRP A 207 -5.08 -12.58 -19.19
C TRP A 207 -6.51 -12.88 -18.71
N TYR A 208 -7.06 -14.03 -19.09
CA TYR A 208 -8.47 -14.37 -18.84
C TYR A 208 -8.70 -15.14 -17.54
N VAL A 209 -7.68 -15.82 -16.99
CA VAL A 209 -7.84 -16.64 -15.77
C VAL A 209 -7.00 -16.08 -14.63
N VAL A 210 -5.68 -15.96 -14.83
CA VAL A 210 -4.75 -15.61 -13.75
C VAL A 210 -4.92 -14.16 -13.29
N VAL A 211 -4.98 -13.19 -14.22
CA VAL A 211 -5.14 -11.76 -13.87
C VAL A 211 -6.43 -11.51 -13.06
N PRO A 212 -7.61 -12.04 -13.44
CA PRO A 212 -8.82 -11.92 -12.62
C PRO A 212 -8.69 -12.48 -11.21
N ILE A 213 -8.01 -13.62 -11.05
CA ILE A 213 -7.76 -14.22 -9.74
C ILE A 213 -6.76 -13.39 -8.93
N LEU A 214 -5.76 -12.79 -9.59
CA LEU A 214 -4.75 -11.93 -8.97
C LEU A 214 -5.25 -10.52 -8.64
N LYS A 215 -6.46 -10.12 -9.05
CA LYS A 215 -7.03 -8.78 -8.78
C LYS A 215 -6.79 -8.24 -7.36
N PRO A 216 -7.10 -8.97 -6.25
CA PRO A 216 -6.86 -8.45 -4.90
C PRO A 216 -5.37 -8.15 -4.63
N ALA A 217 -4.47 -9.00 -5.11
CA ALA A 217 -3.03 -8.78 -4.97
C ALA A 217 -2.54 -7.64 -5.89
N ILE A 218 -3.03 -7.55 -7.13
CA ILE A 218 -2.71 -6.48 -8.09
C ILE A 218 -3.18 -5.11 -7.55
N ILE A 219 -4.34 -5.03 -6.92
CA ILE A 219 -4.82 -3.80 -6.26
C ILE A 219 -3.83 -3.38 -5.16
N SER A 220 -3.31 -4.34 -4.39
CA SER A 220 -2.30 -4.07 -3.37
C SER A 220 -1.00 -3.56 -3.99
N VAL A 221 -0.52 -4.16 -5.09
CA VAL A 221 0.63 -3.65 -5.87
C VAL A 221 0.38 -2.20 -6.31
N ALA A 222 -0.79 -1.94 -6.89
CA ALA A 222 -1.15 -0.62 -7.39
C ALA A 222 -1.13 0.42 -6.27
N LEU A 223 -1.73 0.11 -5.13
CA LEU A 223 -1.81 0.99 -3.97
C LEU A 223 -0.42 1.31 -3.41
N PHE A 224 0.40 0.29 -3.15
CA PHE A 224 1.74 0.49 -2.60
C PHE A 224 2.64 1.24 -3.58
N GLN A 225 2.66 0.84 -4.85
CA GLN A 225 3.48 1.50 -5.87
C GLN A 225 3.06 2.96 -6.07
N PHE A 226 1.75 3.24 -6.06
CA PHE A 226 1.23 4.60 -6.14
C PHE A 226 1.68 5.44 -4.93
N MET A 227 1.45 4.92 -3.72
CA MET A 227 1.83 5.60 -2.47
C MET A 227 3.33 5.88 -2.43
N TRP A 228 4.18 4.90 -2.76
CA TRP A 228 5.63 5.08 -2.78
C TRP A 228 6.06 6.10 -3.84
N SER A 229 5.46 6.06 -5.03
CA SER A 229 5.79 7.00 -6.11
C SER A 229 5.35 8.42 -5.79
N MET A 230 4.23 8.61 -5.07
CA MET A 230 3.78 9.93 -4.62
C MET A 230 4.67 10.52 -3.52
N ASN A 231 5.35 9.68 -2.73
CA ASN A 231 6.31 10.10 -1.71
C ASN A 231 7.75 10.20 -2.24
N ASP A 232 7.99 9.94 -3.53
CA ASP A 232 9.32 9.95 -4.13
C ASP A 232 9.77 11.37 -4.46
N PHE A 233 10.57 11.94 -3.58
CA PHE A 233 11.21 13.23 -3.79
C PHE A 233 12.58 13.11 -4.47
N ILE A 234 13.37 12.10 -4.09
CA ILE A 234 14.78 11.96 -4.46
C ILE A 234 14.94 11.61 -5.94
N GLY A 235 14.09 10.74 -6.48
CA GLY A 235 14.17 10.35 -7.89
C GLY A 235 14.05 11.56 -8.82
N PRO A 236 12.91 12.28 -8.83
CA PRO A 236 12.73 13.45 -9.67
C PRO A 236 13.82 14.51 -9.49
N LEU A 237 14.25 14.79 -8.24
CA LEU A 237 15.28 15.79 -7.95
C LEU A 237 16.63 15.51 -8.62
N ILE A 238 16.97 14.23 -8.82
CA ILE A 238 18.27 13.81 -9.35
C ILE A 238 18.24 13.65 -10.87
N TYR A 239 17.12 13.17 -11.42
CA TYR A 239 17.03 12.77 -12.83
C TYR A 239 16.40 13.81 -13.75
N VAL A 240 15.63 14.75 -13.20
CA VAL A 240 14.86 15.76 -13.95
C VAL A 240 15.42 17.14 -13.65
#